data_AF-A0A182W742-F1
#
_entry.id   AF-A0A182W742-F1
#
_cell.length_a   1.000
_cell.length_b   1.000
_cell.length_c   1.000
_cell.angle_alpha   90.00
_cell.angle_beta   90.00
_cell.angle_gamma   90.00
#
_symmetry.space_group_name_H-M   'P 1'
#
loop_
_entity.id
_entity.type
_entity.pdbx_description
1 polymer ?
#
loop_
_entity_poly.entity_id
_entity_poly.type
_entity_poly.pdbx_seq_one_letter_code
_entity_poly.pdbx_strand_id
1 'polypeptide(L)'
;MSDVIKSRREQSQKRKMLLAQTFGVSCVEDLKHVLGTAEDSPINKSQRYEDEEATSSKTSQTAEGLVYRDSSTFLKGTQSSNPHNDYCQHFVDTGQRPQNFIRDVGLADRFEEYPKLRELIRLKDELISETATPPMYLRADLKTFDLKALGTKFDVILIEPPLEEYARGGAAVAAGAPRNFWSWDEILALDIGEVAAHRSFVFLWCGSSEGLDMGRNCLRKWGFRRCEDICWIRTNIDSPGHSKILEPKAVFQRTKEHCLMGIKGTVRRSTDGDFIHANVDIDLIISEEADFGSLEKPIEIFHIIEHFCLGRRRLHIFGRDSTIRPGWVTIGPELTNSNFNSELYANSFEENPTTGCTERIEALRPKSPPANGKVLRGRGRGFPRIRGRSRV
;
A
#
# COMPACT_ATOMS: atom_id res chain seq x y z
N MET A 1 10.85 16.37 -33.36
CA MET A 1 10.12 17.03 -32.24
C MET A 1 9.29 18.24 -32.69
N SER A 2 9.69 18.98 -33.73
CA SER A 2 8.96 20.15 -34.26
C SER A 2 7.61 19.82 -34.92
N ASP A 3 7.52 18.71 -35.66
CA ASP A 3 6.33 18.38 -36.47
C ASP A 3 5.13 17.95 -35.61
N VAL A 4 5.39 17.31 -34.48
CA VAL A 4 4.36 16.92 -33.50
C VAL A 4 3.73 18.16 -32.86
N ILE A 5 4.54 19.19 -32.55
CA ILE A 5 4.05 20.44 -31.98
C ILE A 5 3.24 21.22 -33.02
N LYS A 6 3.67 21.22 -34.29
CA LYS A 6 2.94 21.84 -35.39
C LYS A 6 1.58 21.17 -35.61
N SER A 7 1.55 19.83 -35.64
CA SER A 7 0.32 19.05 -35.75
C SER A 7 -0.66 19.32 -34.60
N ARG A 8 -0.17 19.39 -33.35
CA ARG A 8 -1.01 19.71 -32.18
C ARG A 8 -1.58 21.14 -32.23
N ARG A 9 -0.81 22.11 -32.73
CA ARG A 9 -1.28 23.50 -32.91
C ARG A 9 -2.38 23.59 -33.98
N GLU A 10 -2.21 22.90 -35.10
CA GLU A 10 -3.21 22.84 -36.18
C GLU A 10 -4.51 22.16 -35.72
N GLN A 11 -4.41 21.06 -34.96
CA GLN A 11 -5.58 20.40 -34.35
C GLN A 11 -6.28 21.30 -33.33
N SER A 12 -5.53 22.02 -32.51
CA SER A 12 -6.09 22.97 -31.54
C SER A 12 -6.82 24.14 -32.22
N GLN A 13 -6.31 24.65 -33.35
CA GLN A 13 -6.96 25.71 -34.11
C GLN A 13 -8.27 25.22 -34.74
N LYS A 14 -8.26 24.05 -35.38
CA LYS A 14 -9.48 23.44 -35.95
C LYS A 14 -10.55 23.21 -34.88
N ARG A 15 -10.17 22.73 -33.70
CA ARG A 15 -11.08 22.51 -32.57
C ARG A 15 -11.73 23.82 -32.09
N LYS A 16 -10.98 24.91 -32.02
CA LYS A 16 -11.50 26.24 -31.66
C LYS A 16 -12.48 26.78 -32.71
N MET A 17 -12.20 26.59 -34.00
CA MET A 17 -13.14 26.99 -35.07
C MET A 17 -14.45 26.21 -35.03
N LEU A 18 -14.39 24.89 -34.81
CA LEU A 18 -15.57 24.04 -34.63
C LEU A 18 -16.41 24.44 -33.41
N LEU A 19 -15.75 24.79 -32.30
CA LEU A 19 -16.41 25.31 -31.11
C LEU A 19 -17.12 26.64 -31.41
N ALA A 20 -16.47 27.58 -32.09
CA ALA A 20 -17.09 28.84 -32.49
C ALA A 20 -18.35 28.61 -33.35
N GLN A 21 -18.28 27.69 -34.32
CA GLN A 21 -19.44 27.31 -35.14
C GLN A 21 -20.57 26.67 -34.31
N THR A 22 -20.23 25.81 -33.35
CA THR A 22 -21.20 25.12 -32.48
C THR A 22 -21.94 26.10 -31.57
N PHE A 23 -21.24 27.13 -31.09
CA PHE A 23 -21.80 28.18 -30.24
C PHE A 23 -22.37 29.38 -31.03
N GLY A 24 -22.40 29.31 -32.37
CA GLY A 24 -22.97 30.35 -33.22
C GLY A 24 -22.17 31.67 -33.24
N VAL A 25 -20.87 31.61 -32.97
CA VAL A 25 -19.99 32.77 -32.83
C VAL A 25 -19.18 32.99 -34.10
N SER A 26 -19.13 34.22 -34.60
CA SER A 26 -18.49 34.58 -35.88
C SER A 26 -16.96 34.54 -35.86
N CYS A 27 -16.32 34.66 -34.70
CA CYS A 27 -14.86 34.56 -34.56
C CYS A 27 -14.42 33.77 -33.32
N VAL A 28 -13.18 33.31 -33.31
CA VAL A 28 -12.63 32.44 -32.24
C VAL A 28 -12.30 33.25 -30.98
N GLU A 29 -12.08 34.55 -31.11
CA GLU A 29 -11.75 35.48 -30.04
C GLU A 29 -12.95 35.70 -29.10
N ASP A 30 -14.15 35.67 -29.66
CA ASP A 30 -15.42 35.87 -28.97
C ASP A 30 -15.86 34.63 -28.16
N LEU A 31 -15.26 33.46 -28.40
CA LEU A 31 -15.47 32.26 -27.55
C LEU A 31 -15.18 32.56 -26.08
N LYS A 32 -14.29 33.50 -25.77
CA LYS A 32 -13.92 33.83 -24.40
C LYS A 32 -15.08 34.45 -23.62
N HIS A 33 -15.91 35.24 -24.30
CA HIS A 33 -17.10 35.86 -23.73
C HIS A 33 -18.24 34.84 -23.58
N VAL A 34 -18.44 33.95 -24.57
CA VAL A 34 -19.45 32.89 -24.48
C VAL A 34 -19.11 31.82 -23.43
N LEU A 35 -17.82 31.51 -23.26
CA LEU A 35 -17.34 30.55 -22.27
C LEU A 35 -17.13 31.18 -20.87
N GLY A 36 -17.49 32.46 -20.68
CA GLY A 36 -17.43 33.13 -19.38
C GLY A 36 -16.02 33.31 -18.81
N THR A 37 -15.02 33.43 -19.68
CA THR A 37 -13.59 33.55 -19.31
C THR A 37 -13.02 34.96 -19.46
N ALA A 38 -13.87 35.96 -19.73
CA ALA A 38 -13.47 37.36 -19.78
C ALA A 38 -13.66 38.00 -18.40
N GLU A 39 -12.60 38.56 -17.82
CA GLU A 39 -12.69 39.44 -16.65
C GLU A 39 -12.98 40.88 -17.12
N ASP A 40 -14.10 41.46 -16.69
CA ASP A 40 -14.45 42.85 -16.93
C ASP A 40 -13.78 43.76 -15.89
N SER A 41 -13.04 44.79 -16.32
CA SER A 41 -12.61 45.91 -15.46
C SER A 41 -13.11 47.24 -16.02
N PRO A 42 -13.79 48.09 -15.24
CA PRO A 42 -14.31 49.35 -15.73
C PRO A 42 -13.25 50.45 -15.74
N ILE A 43 -13.24 51.24 -16.81
CA ILE A 43 -12.40 52.43 -17.00
C ILE A 43 -13.00 53.59 -16.19
N ASN A 44 -12.22 54.21 -15.29
CA ASN A 44 -12.57 55.51 -14.73
C ASN A 44 -11.35 56.46 -14.72
N LYS A 45 -11.59 57.71 -15.14
CA LYS A 45 -10.60 58.78 -15.36
C LYS A 45 -10.37 59.60 -14.07
N SER A 46 -9.12 60.09 -13.92
CA SER A 46 -8.64 61.20 -13.07
C SER A 46 -8.58 60.88 -11.55
N GLN A 47 -7.61 61.32 -10.73
CA GLN A 47 -6.70 62.47 -10.68
C GLN A 47 -5.34 62.08 -10.02
N ARG A 48 -4.30 62.87 -10.31
CA ARG A 48 -2.94 62.84 -9.71
C ARG A 48 -2.98 63.13 -8.20
N TYR A 49 -2.08 62.52 -7.41
CA TYR A 49 -1.14 63.17 -6.46
C TYR A 49 -0.03 62.15 -6.03
N GLU A 50 1.05 62.71 -5.50
CA GLU A 50 2.47 62.28 -5.43
C GLU A 50 2.86 61.02 -4.61
N ASP A 51 3.95 60.39 -5.09
CA ASP A 51 5.10 59.72 -4.43
C ASP A 51 4.94 58.89 -3.14
N GLU A 52 5.21 57.59 -3.22
CA GLU A 52 6.50 56.94 -2.87
C GLU A 52 6.28 55.41 -2.85
N GLU A 53 6.83 54.66 -3.82
CA GLU A 53 6.90 53.19 -3.68
C GLU A 53 8.21 52.61 -4.21
N ALA A 54 8.80 51.79 -3.34
CA ALA A 54 10.01 51.03 -3.56
C ALA A 54 9.85 50.01 -4.70
N THR A 55 10.87 49.97 -5.54
CA THR A 55 11.08 49.01 -6.62
C THR A 55 11.01 47.55 -6.16
N SER A 56 10.10 46.76 -6.75
CA SER A 56 10.28 45.31 -6.90
C SER A 56 9.73 44.85 -8.25
N SER A 57 10.66 44.49 -9.13
CA SER A 57 10.45 43.98 -10.48
C SER A 57 9.77 42.60 -10.45
N LYS A 58 8.56 42.50 -11.02
CA LYS A 58 7.93 41.21 -11.37
C LYS A 58 8.49 40.72 -12.71
N THR A 59 9.35 39.72 -12.66
CA THR A 59 9.69 38.90 -13.84
C THR A 59 8.75 37.71 -13.90
N SER A 60 8.05 37.58 -15.03
CA SER A 60 7.28 36.41 -15.43
C SER A 60 8.20 35.21 -15.63
N GLN A 61 7.98 34.09 -14.93
CA GLN A 61 8.59 32.81 -15.27
C GLN A 61 7.55 31.70 -15.37
N THR A 62 7.71 30.96 -16.45
CA THR A 62 6.97 29.82 -16.99
C THR A 62 7.05 28.57 -16.11
N ALA A 63 6.04 27.72 -16.24
CA ALA A 63 5.85 26.46 -15.52
C ALA A 63 6.80 25.34 -16.01
N GLU A 64 8.02 25.29 -15.46
CA GLU A 64 8.86 24.09 -15.46
C GLU A 64 9.37 23.85 -14.03
N GLY A 65 9.14 22.64 -13.49
CA GLY A 65 9.81 22.09 -12.30
C GLY A 65 9.68 22.89 -11.00
N LEU A 66 8.49 22.91 -10.39
CA LEU A 66 8.31 23.48 -9.04
C LEU A 66 8.85 22.51 -7.98
N VAL A 67 10.13 22.68 -7.63
CA VAL A 67 10.71 22.13 -6.39
C VAL A 67 10.34 23.09 -5.25
N TYR A 68 9.46 22.66 -4.35
CA TYR A 68 9.04 23.47 -3.19
C TYR A 68 10.17 23.56 -2.15
N ARG A 69 10.68 24.77 -1.96
CA ARG A 69 11.70 25.09 -0.94
C ARG A 69 11.13 25.75 0.32
N ASP A 70 9.87 26.19 0.29
CA ASP A 70 9.21 26.85 1.43
C ASP A 70 7.68 26.63 1.46
N SER A 71 7.04 27.19 2.49
CA SER A 71 5.61 27.04 2.78
C SER A 71 4.72 28.12 2.13
N SER A 72 5.24 28.92 1.18
CA SER A 72 4.52 30.09 0.64
C SER A 72 3.25 29.74 -0.13
N THR A 73 3.15 28.52 -0.68
CA THR A 73 1.98 28.03 -1.41
C THR A 73 0.76 27.71 -0.56
N PHE A 74 0.94 27.54 0.76
CA PHE A 74 -0.11 27.04 1.65
C PHE A 74 -0.97 28.17 2.25
N LEU A 75 -0.80 29.42 1.81
CA LEU A 75 -1.36 30.61 2.46
C LEU A 75 -2.79 31.02 2.02
N LYS A 76 -3.43 30.32 1.07
CA LYS A 76 -4.69 30.82 0.46
C LYS A 76 -6.00 30.19 0.95
N GLY A 77 -6.00 29.33 1.98
CA GLY A 77 -7.13 28.41 2.22
C GLY A 77 -7.98 28.52 3.48
N THR A 78 -7.53 29.07 4.61
CA THR A 78 -8.28 28.93 5.89
C THR A 78 -8.36 30.22 6.70
N GLN A 79 -9.55 30.52 7.27
CA GLN A 79 -9.79 31.62 8.23
C GLN A 79 -9.17 31.34 9.61
N SER A 80 -7.90 30.99 9.62
CA SER A 80 -7.09 30.89 10.82
C SER A 80 -5.74 31.50 10.47
N SER A 81 -5.34 32.53 11.21
CA SER A 81 -4.15 33.35 10.94
C SER A 81 -2.80 32.61 11.06
N ASN A 82 -2.82 31.27 11.16
CA ASN A 82 -1.64 30.43 11.12
C ASN A 82 -1.58 29.72 9.76
N PRO A 83 -0.42 29.60 9.10
CA PRO A 83 -0.26 28.70 7.97
C PRO A 83 -0.52 27.26 8.44
N HIS A 84 -1.57 26.63 7.92
CA HIS A 84 -1.89 25.24 8.21
C HIS A 84 -1.36 24.38 7.06
N ASN A 85 -0.40 23.51 7.34
CA ASN A 85 0.01 22.44 6.42
C ASN A 85 -1.03 21.32 6.44
N ASP A 86 -2.26 21.63 6.00
CA ASP A 86 -3.37 20.69 5.93
C ASP A 86 -3.34 19.99 4.57
N TYR A 87 -2.83 18.75 4.55
CA TYR A 87 -2.76 17.95 3.34
C TYR A 87 -4.12 17.45 2.85
N CYS A 88 -5.15 17.40 3.72
CA CYS A 88 -6.51 17.11 3.29
C CYS A 88 -7.06 18.26 2.45
N GLN A 89 -6.92 19.50 2.93
CA GLN A 89 -7.27 20.68 2.16
C GLN A 89 -6.41 20.81 0.90
N HIS A 90 -5.11 20.54 1.00
CA HIS A 90 -4.23 20.53 -0.16
C HIS A 90 -4.68 19.55 -1.24
N PHE A 91 -5.14 18.34 -0.86
CA PHE A 91 -5.70 17.38 -1.81
C PHE A 91 -6.99 17.90 -2.47
N VAL A 92 -7.86 18.56 -1.72
CA VAL A 92 -9.06 19.21 -2.29
C VAL A 92 -8.65 20.25 -3.34
N ASP A 93 -7.64 21.07 -3.03
CA ASP A 93 -7.22 22.19 -3.87
C ASP A 93 -6.39 21.76 -5.10
N THR A 94 -5.53 20.75 -4.97
CA THR A 94 -4.52 20.39 -5.99
C THR A 94 -4.68 19.01 -6.59
N GLY A 95 -5.46 18.13 -5.95
CA GLY A 95 -5.57 16.72 -6.32
C GLY A 95 -4.34 15.88 -5.95
N GLN A 96 -3.32 16.46 -5.31
CA GLN A 96 -2.17 15.70 -4.79
C GLN A 96 -2.54 15.01 -3.48
N ARG A 97 -2.47 13.69 -3.45
CA ARG A 97 -2.86 12.91 -2.27
C ARG A 97 -1.94 13.23 -1.08
N PRO A 98 -2.45 13.21 0.16
CA PRO A 98 -1.63 13.51 1.34
C PRO A 98 -0.38 12.65 1.48
N GLN A 99 -0.47 11.38 1.09
CA GLN A 99 0.65 10.44 1.11
C GLN A 99 1.79 10.81 0.16
N ASN A 100 1.59 11.68 -0.83
CA ASN A 100 2.67 12.15 -1.72
C ASN A 100 3.75 12.93 -0.95
N PHE A 101 3.42 13.42 0.25
CA PHE A 101 4.32 14.21 1.08
C PHE A 101 5.05 13.37 2.15
N ILE A 102 4.81 12.06 2.20
CA ILE A 102 5.58 11.14 3.04
C ILE A 102 6.93 10.90 2.36
N ARG A 103 8.02 11.09 3.10
CA ARG A 103 9.40 10.96 2.59
C ARG A 103 9.98 9.60 2.94
N ASP A 104 11.04 9.24 2.21
CA ASP A 104 11.89 8.06 2.47
C ASP A 104 11.09 6.75 2.53
N VAL A 105 10.15 6.59 1.60
CA VAL A 105 9.22 5.45 1.54
C VAL A 105 9.73 4.28 0.71
N GLY A 106 10.73 4.49 -0.16
CA GLY A 106 11.23 3.44 -1.03
C GLY A 106 11.97 2.34 -0.25
N LEU A 107 12.14 1.18 -0.87
CA LEU A 107 12.83 0.04 -0.25
C LEU A 107 14.32 0.29 -0.04
N ALA A 108 14.95 1.09 -0.91
CA ALA A 108 16.40 1.28 -0.93
C ALA A 108 16.88 2.48 -0.07
N ASP A 109 16.08 3.53 -0.02
CA ASP A 109 16.38 4.83 0.60
C ASP A 109 15.97 4.90 2.08
N ARG A 110 14.91 4.19 2.50
CA ARG A 110 14.35 4.28 3.88
C ARG A 110 15.33 4.07 5.03
N PHE A 111 16.45 3.37 4.81
CA PHE A 111 17.48 3.10 5.82
C PHE A 111 18.85 3.65 5.46
N GLU A 112 18.95 4.54 4.47
CA GLU A 112 20.24 5.08 4.00
C GLU A 112 21.02 5.77 5.14
N GLU A 113 20.30 6.52 5.98
CA GLU A 113 20.87 7.23 7.14
C GLU A 113 21.05 6.35 8.39
N TYR A 114 20.61 5.08 8.34
CA TYR A 114 20.59 4.18 9.51
C TYR A 114 21.35 2.87 9.24
N PRO A 115 22.70 2.87 9.29
CA PRO A 115 23.52 1.72 8.89
C PRO A 115 23.17 0.40 9.58
N LYS A 116 22.81 0.43 10.88
CA LYS A 116 22.43 -0.77 11.64
C LYS A 116 21.09 -1.36 11.19
N LEU A 117 20.12 -0.51 10.84
CA LEU A 117 18.82 -0.97 10.32
C LEU A 117 19.01 -1.55 8.92
N ARG A 118 19.77 -0.86 8.06
CA ARG A 118 20.15 -1.36 6.74
C ARG A 118 20.89 -2.69 6.81
N GLU A 119 21.82 -2.84 7.75
CA GLU A 119 22.55 -4.09 7.97
C GLU A 119 21.61 -5.23 8.40
N LEU A 120 20.67 -4.98 9.31
CA LEU A 120 19.69 -5.98 9.74
C LEU A 120 18.86 -6.50 8.55
N ILE A 121 18.32 -5.60 7.72
CA ILE A 121 17.52 -5.99 6.55
C ILE A 121 18.37 -6.78 5.56
N ARG A 122 19.55 -6.27 5.18
CA ARG A 122 20.47 -6.97 4.26
C ARG A 122 20.81 -8.39 4.74
N LEU A 123 21.15 -8.55 6.02
CA LEU A 123 21.49 -9.86 6.57
C LEU A 123 20.30 -10.82 6.58
N LYS A 124 19.08 -10.32 6.79
CA LYS A 124 17.86 -11.12 6.71
C LYS A 124 17.58 -11.53 5.27
N ASP A 125 17.68 -10.61 4.31
CA ASP A 125 17.51 -10.87 2.88
C ASP A 125 18.50 -11.94 2.38
N GLU A 126 19.77 -11.84 2.79
CA GLU A 126 20.79 -12.83 2.48
C GLU A 126 20.41 -14.21 3.03
N LEU A 127 20.05 -14.29 4.32
CA LEU A 127 19.62 -15.55 4.93
C LEU A 127 18.38 -16.15 4.25
N ILE A 128 17.41 -15.31 3.88
CA ILE A 128 16.21 -15.73 3.15
C ILE A 128 16.61 -16.30 1.79
N SER A 129 17.47 -15.60 1.04
CA SER A 129 17.94 -16.04 -0.27
C SER A 129 18.73 -17.34 -0.20
N GLU A 130 19.61 -17.52 0.79
CA GLU A 130 20.42 -18.73 0.98
C GLU A 130 19.56 -19.96 1.34
N THR A 131 18.47 -19.75 2.08
CA THR A 131 17.60 -20.83 2.56
C THR A 131 16.34 -21.00 1.72
N ALA A 132 16.16 -20.21 0.65
CA ALA A 132 15.02 -20.29 -0.25
C ALA A 132 15.02 -21.60 -1.04
N THR A 133 13.86 -22.24 -1.14
CA THR A 133 13.66 -23.31 -2.12
C THR A 133 13.66 -22.72 -3.53
N PRO A 134 13.99 -23.50 -4.58
CA PRO A 134 13.70 -23.09 -5.95
C PRO A 134 12.21 -22.72 -6.11
N PRO A 135 11.89 -21.76 -7.00
CA PRO A 135 10.49 -21.39 -7.23
C PRO A 135 9.71 -22.59 -7.75
N MET A 136 8.61 -22.91 -7.08
CA MET A 136 7.67 -23.93 -7.52
C MET A 136 6.32 -23.29 -7.80
N TYR A 137 5.62 -23.79 -8.82
CA TYR A 137 4.35 -23.24 -9.24
C TYR A 137 3.45 -24.30 -9.87
N LEU A 138 2.14 -24.11 -9.68
CA LEU A 138 1.10 -25.03 -10.11
C LEU A 138 -0.06 -24.26 -10.72
N ARG A 139 -0.27 -24.45 -12.03
CA ARG A 139 -1.47 -23.98 -12.71
C ARG A 139 -2.64 -24.85 -12.26
N ALA A 140 -3.64 -24.25 -11.62
CA ALA A 140 -4.82 -24.97 -11.13
C ALA A 140 -6.05 -24.07 -11.14
N ASP A 141 -7.21 -24.65 -11.46
CA ASP A 141 -8.50 -24.01 -11.21
C ASP A 141 -8.89 -24.18 -9.74
N LEU A 142 -8.76 -23.10 -8.98
CA LEU A 142 -9.00 -23.09 -7.54
C LEU A 142 -10.47 -23.35 -7.15
N LYS A 143 -11.42 -23.29 -8.09
CA LYS A 143 -12.83 -23.65 -7.80
C LYS A 143 -13.03 -25.16 -7.65
N THR A 144 -12.18 -25.96 -8.29
CA THR A 144 -12.31 -27.42 -8.36
C THR A 144 -11.12 -28.15 -7.74
N PHE A 145 -9.98 -27.49 -7.61
CA PHE A 145 -8.76 -28.07 -7.06
C PHE A 145 -8.85 -28.29 -5.55
N ASP A 146 -8.52 -29.51 -5.11
CA ASP A 146 -8.36 -29.81 -3.69
C ASP A 146 -6.99 -29.33 -3.19
N LEU A 147 -6.97 -28.25 -2.39
CA LEU A 147 -5.75 -27.70 -1.81
C LEU A 147 -4.95 -28.73 -0.98
N LYS A 148 -5.60 -29.76 -0.42
CA LYS A 148 -4.91 -30.82 0.34
C LYS A 148 -3.98 -31.65 -0.56
N ALA A 149 -4.19 -31.67 -1.87
CA ALA A 149 -3.32 -32.34 -2.83
C ALA A 149 -1.90 -31.73 -2.89
N LEU A 150 -1.69 -30.54 -2.33
CA LEU A 150 -0.34 -29.97 -2.14
C LEU A 150 0.54 -30.83 -1.22
N GLY A 151 -0.05 -31.71 -0.40
CA GLY A 151 0.67 -32.73 0.37
C GLY A 151 1.51 -32.21 1.53
N THR A 152 1.45 -30.91 1.84
CA THR A 152 2.16 -30.30 2.97
C THR A 152 1.33 -29.20 3.63
N LYS A 153 1.71 -28.83 4.85
CA LYS A 153 1.13 -27.70 5.58
C LYS A 153 2.06 -26.50 5.49
N PHE A 154 1.49 -25.31 5.35
CA PHE A 154 2.25 -24.08 5.13
C PHE A 154 2.37 -23.23 6.40
N ASP A 155 3.55 -22.65 6.59
CA ASP A 155 3.85 -21.71 7.68
C ASP A 155 3.24 -20.34 7.39
N VAL A 156 3.25 -19.94 6.12
CA VAL A 156 2.64 -18.71 5.64
C VAL A 156 1.84 -18.94 4.36
N ILE A 157 0.66 -18.31 4.28
CA ILE A 157 -0.19 -18.32 3.10
C ILE A 157 -0.51 -16.87 2.71
N LEU A 158 -0.10 -16.45 1.51
CA LEU A 158 -0.52 -15.21 0.87
C LEU A 158 -1.68 -15.51 -0.10
N ILE A 159 -2.77 -14.75 -0.02
CA ILE A 159 -3.97 -14.95 -0.83
C ILE A 159 -4.34 -13.64 -1.51
N GLU A 160 -4.35 -13.65 -2.84
CA GLU A 160 -4.63 -12.48 -3.68
C GLU A 160 -5.82 -12.74 -4.63
N PRO A 161 -7.04 -12.93 -4.10
CA PRO A 161 -8.18 -13.31 -4.95
C PRO A 161 -8.51 -12.19 -5.95
N PRO A 162 -8.89 -12.52 -7.20
CA PRO A 162 -9.25 -11.51 -8.20
C PRO A 162 -10.63 -10.92 -7.88
N LEU A 163 -10.63 -9.86 -7.05
CA LEU A 163 -11.86 -9.17 -6.66
C LEU A 163 -12.39 -8.29 -7.80
N GLU A 164 -13.71 -8.21 -7.91
CA GLU A 164 -14.36 -7.37 -8.91
C GLU A 164 -14.04 -5.87 -8.71
N GLU A 165 -13.81 -5.41 -7.48
CA GLU A 165 -13.45 -4.02 -7.21
C GLU A 165 -12.11 -3.60 -7.86
N TYR A 166 -11.17 -4.53 -8.02
CA TYR A 166 -9.89 -4.27 -8.68
C TYR A 166 -10.07 -3.90 -10.16
N ALA A 167 -11.13 -4.41 -10.77
CA ALA A 167 -11.51 -4.10 -12.13
C ALA A 167 -12.29 -2.79 -12.28
N ARG A 168 -13.06 -2.41 -11.25
CA ARG A 168 -13.86 -1.17 -11.23
C ARG A 168 -13.02 0.08 -10.92
N GLY A 169 -11.95 -0.07 -10.14
CA GLY A 169 -11.02 1.01 -9.77
C GLY A 169 -10.11 1.51 -10.91
N GLY A 170 -10.07 0.80 -12.03
CA GLY A 170 -9.34 1.18 -13.24
C GLY A 170 -9.45 0.13 -14.34
N ALA A 171 -9.66 0.58 -15.57
CA ALA A 171 -9.35 -0.09 -16.85
C ALA A 171 -9.88 -1.47 -17.21
N ALA A 172 -10.30 -2.32 -16.29
CA ALA A 172 -10.58 -3.70 -16.64
C ALA A 172 -11.81 -3.86 -17.53
N VAL A 173 -12.63 -2.80 -17.67
CA VAL A 173 -13.70 -2.71 -18.65
C VAL A 173 -13.16 -2.44 -20.08
N ALA A 174 -11.95 -1.88 -20.23
CA ALA A 174 -11.42 -1.45 -21.53
C ALA A 174 -10.63 -2.53 -22.29
N ALA A 175 -10.18 -3.61 -21.63
CA ALA A 175 -9.30 -4.61 -22.25
C ALA A 175 -10.02 -5.84 -22.84
N GLY A 176 -11.35 -5.96 -22.67
CA GLY A 176 -12.14 -7.02 -23.33
C GLY A 176 -11.81 -8.47 -22.95
N ALA A 177 -10.86 -8.71 -22.03
CA ALA A 177 -10.53 -10.04 -21.56
C ALA A 177 -11.54 -10.47 -20.48
N PRO A 178 -12.30 -11.57 -20.70
CA PRO A 178 -13.15 -12.12 -19.66
C PRO A 178 -12.27 -12.60 -18.51
N ARG A 179 -12.28 -11.88 -17.39
CA ARG A 179 -11.64 -12.31 -16.15
C ARG A 179 -12.67 -12.98 -15.25
N ASN A 180 -12.28 -14.10 -14.67
CA ASN A 180 -13.09 -14.82 -13.69
C ASN A 180 -12.86 -14.20 -12.32
N PHE A 181 -13.68 -13.21 -11.96
CA PHE A 181 -13.68 -12.64 -10.61
C PHE A 181 -14.20 -13.65 -9.59
N TRP A 182 -13.75 -13.47 -8.35
CA TRP A 182 -14.17 -14.29 -7.22
C TRP A 182 -15.04 -13.48 -6.27
N SER A 183 -16.20 -14.04 -5.92
CA SER A 183 -17.05 -13.54 -4.85
C SER A 183 -16.47 -13.90 -3.48
N TRP A 184 -16.86 -13.15 -2.45
CA TRP A 184 -16.45 -13.45 -1.08
C TRP A 184 -16.95 -14.81 -0.58
N ASP A 185 -18.08 -15.31 -1.09
CA ASP A 185 -18.58 -16.65 -0.74
C ASP A 185 -17.68 -17.76 -1.33
N GLU A 186 -17.21 -17.59 -2.56
CA GLU A 186 -16.26 -18.51 -3.19
C GLU A 186 -14.90 -18.47 -2.48
N ILE A 187 -14.42 -17.27 -2.12
CA ILE A 187 -13.17 -17.11 -1.35
C ILE A 187 -13.33 -17.80 0.00
N LEU A 188 -14.42 -17.53 0.72
CA LEU A 188 -14.74 -18.14 2.01
C LEU A 188 -14.81 -19.68 1.90
N ALA A 189 -15.21 -20.24 0.76
CA ALA A 189 -15.28 -21.68 0.52
C ALA A 189 -13.92 -22.39 0.41
N LEU A 190 -12.82 -21.66 0.20
CA LEU A 190 -11.48 -22.25 0.16
C LEU A 190 -11.11 -22.93 1.49
N ASP A 191 -10.54 -24.13 1.40
CA ASP A 191 -10.10 -24.93 2.56
C ASP A 191 -8.72 -24.49 3.09
N ILE A 192 -8.50 -23.18 3.25
CA ILE A 192 -7.23 -22.61 3.74
C ILE A 192 -6.87 -23.16 5.13
N GLY A 193 -7.89 -23.40 5.95
CA GLY A 193 -7.72 -23.96 7.28
C GLY A 193 -7.03 -25.34 7.27
N GLU A 194 -7.28 -26.14 6.23
CA GLU A 194 -6.77 -27.49 6.05
C GLU A 194 -5.35 -27.53 5.49
N VAL A 195 -4.85 -26.47 4.87
CA VAL A 195 -3.45 -26.43 4.40
C VAL A 195 -2.53 -25.60 5.29
N ALA A 196 -3.09 -24.88 6.26
CA ALA A 196 -2.31 -24.13 7.24
C ALA A 196 -1.65 -25.04 8.28
N ALA A 197 -0.38 -24.79 8.62
CA ALA A 197 0.27 -25.43 9.76
C ALA A 197 -0.37 -25.00 11.09
N HIS A 198 -0.17 -25.78 12.16
CA HIS A 198 -0.77 -25.49 13.48
C HIS A 198 -0.34 -24.12 14.03
N ARG A 199 0.91 -23.73 13.79
CA ARG A 199 1.45 -22.40 14.08
C ARG A 199 1.77 -21.76 12.73
N SER A 200 0.94 -20.82 12.28
CA SER A 200 1.03 -20.25 10.93
C SER A 200 0.38 -18.88 10.82
N PHE A 201 0.63 -18.23 9.69
CA PHE A 201 0.08 -16.92 9.34
C PHE A 201 -0.59 -16.94 7.98
N VAL A 202 -1.59 -16.08 7.81
CA VAL A 202 -2.24 -15.83 6.52
C VAL A 202 -2.25 -14.33 6.25
N PHE A 203 -2.03 -13.97 5.00
CA PHE A 203 -2.04 -12.60 4.49
C PHE A 203 -3.07 -12.55 3.37
N LEU A 204 -4.16 -11.83 3.57
CA LEU A 204 -5.30 -11.80 2.65
C LEU A 204 -5.51 -10.39 2.12
N TRP A 205 -5.30 -10.20 0.81
CA TRP A 205 -5.68 -8.96 0.13
C TRP A 205 -7.19 -8.84 0.08
N CYS A 206 -7.70 -7.79 0.71
CA CYS A 206 -9.13 -7.55 0.93
C CYS A 206 -9.65 -6.34 0.15
N GLY A 207 -8.81 -5.72 -0.68
CA GLY A 207 -9.16 -4.48 -1.35
C GLY A 207 -9.46 -3.34 -0.38
N SER A 208 -10.50 -2.57 -0.65
CA SER A 208 -10.78 -1.30 0.04
C SER A 208 -12.24 -1.10 0.46
N SER A 209 -13.12 -2.04 0.10
CA SER A 209 -14.56 -1.97 0.33
C SER A 209 -15.04 -2.98 1.38
N GLU A 210 -16.14 -3.68 1.08
CA GLU A 210 -16.72 -4.77 1.89
C GLU A 210 -15.74 -5.89 2.23
N GLY A 211 -14.65 -6.01 1.46
CA GLY A 211 -13.63 -7.02 1.70
C GLY A 211 -12.95 -6.92 3.06
N LEU A 212 -12.97 -5.75 3.69
CA LEU A 212 -12.52 -5.61 5.08
C LEU A 212 -13.37 -6.47 6.03
N ASP A 213 -14.69 -6.45 5.90
CA ASP A 213 -15.58 -7.22 6.78
C ASP A 213 -15.61 -8.69 6.37
N MET A 214 -15.69 -8.96 5.06
CA MET A 214 -15.74 -10.32 4.53
C MET A 214 -14.42 -11.07 4.71
N GLY A 215 -13.28 -10.40 4.57
CA GLY A 215 -11.97 -10.96 4.87
C GLY A 215 -11.83 -11.36 6.33
N ARG A 216 -12.36 -10.57 7.28
CA ARG A 216 -12.41 -10.95 8.72
C ARG A 216 -13.26 -12.21 8.95
N ASN A 217 -14.35 -12.38 8.20
CA ASN A 217 -15.15 -13.60 8.25
C ASN A 217 -14.39 -14.81 7.68
N CYS A 218 -13.65 -14.63 6.58
CA CYS A 218 -12.77 -15.65 6.02
C CYS A 218 -11.72 -16.12 7.03
N LEU A 219 -11.00 -15.19 7.66
CA LEU A 219 -10.03 -15.50 8.71
C LEU A 219 -10.66 -16.33 9.84
N ARG A 220 -11.85 -15.94 10.32
CA ARG A 220 -12.56 -16.68 11.38
C ARG A 220 -12.91 -18.11 10.94
N LYS A 221 -13.45 -18.29 9.73
CA LYS A 221 -13.80 -19.62 9.20
C LYS A 221 -12.58 -20.52 9.06
N TRP A 222 -11.45 -19.99 8.60
CA TRP A 222 -10.22 -20.75 8.42
C TRP A 222 -9.44 -21.01 9.71
N GLY A 223 -9.93 -20.51 10.86
CA GLY A 223 -9.33 -20.71 12.17
C GLY A 223 -8.18 -19.75 12.50
N PHE A 224 -8.16 -18.57 11.88
CA PHE A 224 -7.19 -17.51 12.16
C PHE A 224 -7.84 -16.38 12.97
N ARG A 225 -7.03 -15.76 13.84
CA ARG A 225 -7.39 -14.50 14.51
C ARG A 225 -6.72 -13.36 13.77
N ARG A 226 -7.44 -12.32 13.38
CA ARG A 226 -6.83 -11.12 12.78
C ARG A 226 -5.88 -10.48 13.80
N CYS A 227 -4.62 -10.28 13.43
CA CYS A 227 -3.60 -9.69 14.28
C CYS A 227 -3.09 -8.34 13.78
N GLU A 228 -2.91 -8.14 12.47
CA GLU A 228 -2.47 -6.87 11.87
C GLU A 228 -3.32 -6.52 10.64
N ASP A 229 -3.21 -5.28 10.15
CA ASP A 229 -3.88 -4.76 8.95
C ASP A 229 -2.87 -3.93 8.15
N ILE A 230 -2.22 -4.55 7.17
CA ILE A 230 -1.19 -3.89 6.36
C ILE A 230 -1.88 -3.05 5.28
N CYS A 231 -1.68 -1.74 5.32
CA CYS A 231 -2.26 -0.83 4.34
C CYS A 231 -1.27 -0.54 3.21
N TRP A 232 -1.66 -0.88 1.98
CA TRP A 232 -1.00 -0.39 0.79
C TRP A 232 -1.61 0.94 0.38
N ILE A 233 -0.89 2.02 0.64
CA ILE A 233 -1.28 3.40 0.35
C ILE A 233 -0.67 3.79 -1.00
N ARG A 234 -1.54 4.26 -1.91
CA ARG A 234 -1.14 4.63 -3.27
C ARG A 234 -0.94 6.13 -3.39
N THR A 235 0.26 6.58 -3.72
CA THR A 235 0.53 7.98 -4.10
C THR A 235 -0.01 8.27 -5.50
N ASN A 236 -0.07 9.55 -5.88
CA ASN A 236 -0.37 9.99 -7.24
C ASN A 236 0.57 11.13 -7.65
N ILE A 237 1.86 10.98 -7.34
CA ILE A 237 2.91 11.96 -7.63
C ILE A 237 2.99 12.23 -9.13
N ASP A 238 2.89 11.17 -9.95
CA ASP A 238 3.06 11.24 -11.39
C ASP A 238 1.80 11.73 -12.11
N SER A 239 0.63 11.53 -11.49
CA SER A 239 -0.67 11.93 -12.05
C SER A 239 -1.62 12.50 -10.97
N PRO A 240 -1.36 13.73 -10.49
CA PRO A 240 -2.25 14.40 -9.54
C PRO A 240 -3.67 14.56 -10.09
N GLY A 241 -4.67 14.38 -9.23
CA GLY A 241 -6.06 14.56 -9.60
C GLY A 241 -7.05 13.84 -8.69
N HIS A 242 -8.32 14.20 -8.84
CA HIS A 242 -9.43 13.57 -8.14
C HIS A 242 -9.96 12.39 -8.96
N SER A 243 -10.25 11.27 -8.29
CA SER A 243 -10.92 10.15 -8.94
C SER A 243 -12.34 10.57 -9.28
N LYS A 244 -12.72 10.39 -10.55
CA LYS A 244 -14.08 10.69 -11.03
C LYS A 244 -15.08 9.57 -10.74
N ILE A 245 -14.59 8.39 -10.35
CA ILE A 245 -15.40 7.21 -10.09
C ILE A 245 -15.25 6.87 -8.61
N LEU A 246 -16.29 7.19 -7.85
CA LEU A 246 -16.45 6.73 -6.47
C LEU A 246 -17.37 5.52 -6.46
N GLU A 247 -17.09 4.53 -5.62
CA GLU A 247 -18.04 3.45 -5.41
C GLU A 247 -19.35 4.00 -4.83
N PRO A 248 -20.53 3.46 -5.18
CA PRO A 248 -21.82 4.01 -4.76
C PRO A 248 -22.00 4.18 -3.24
N LYS A 249 -21.31 3.36 -2.44
CA LYS A 249 -21.34 3.40 -0.96
C LYS A 249 -20.17 4.18 -0.35
N ALA A 250 -19.23 4.68 -1.15
CA ALA A 250 -18.05 5.36 -0.66
C ALA A 250 -18.38 6.84 -0.36
N VAL A 251 -17.99 7.28 0.84
CA VAL A 251 -18.06 8.70 1.23
C VAL A 251 -16.79 9.46 0.82
N PHE A 252 -15.64 8.78 0.82
CA PHE A 252 -14.34 9.34 0.47
C PHE A 252 -13.73 8.62 -0.73
N GLN A 253 -12.86 9.31 -1.46
CA GLN A 253 -12.00 8.67 -2.45
C GLN A 253 -11.08 7.67 -1.75
N ARG A 254 -11.17 6.40 -2.14
CA ARG A 254 -10.33 5.34 -1.59
C ARG A 254 -9.00 5.30 -2.33
N THR A 255 -7.91 5.55 -1.61
CA THR A 255 -6.55 5.61 -2.16
C THR A 255 -5.63 4.54 -1.56
N LYS A 256 -6.20 3.49 -0.98
CA LYS A 256 -5.45 2.40 -0.37
C LYS A 256 -6.18 1.08 -0.47
N GLU A 257 -5.43 -0.01 -0.36
CA GLU A 257 -5.92 -1.38 -0.21
C GLU A 257 -5.40 -1.97 1.10
N HIS A 258 -6.08 -3.02 1.58
CA HIS A 258 -5.78 -3.67 2.85
C HIS A 258 -5.36 -5.11 2.63
N CYS A 259 -4.28 -5.51 3.30
CA CYS A 259 -3.86 -6.90 3.44
C CYS A 259 -4.00 -7.30 4.91
N LEU A 260 -5.06 -8.06 5.22
CA LEU A 260 -5.32 -8.51 6.57
C LEU A 260 -4.39 -9.65 6.94
N MET A 261 -3.74 -9.53 8.09
CA MET A 261 -2.88 -10.57 8.64
C MET A 261 -3.63 -11.37 9.70
N GLY A 262 -3.63 -12.69 9.57
CA GLY A 262 -4.20 -13.64 10.52
C GLY A 262 -3.15 -14.54 11.15
N ILE A 263 -3.33 -14.88 12.43
CA ILE A 263 -2.51 -15.83 13.19
C ILE A 263 -3.33 -17.07 13.56
N LYS A 264 -2.75 -18.27 13.33
CA LYS A 264 -3.27 -19.56 13.80
C LYS A 264 -2.31 -20.16 14.82
N GLY A 265 -2.88 -20.85 15.83
CA GLY A 265 -2.12 -21.43 16.93
C GLY A 265 -1.69 -20.39 17.98
N THR A 266 -0.66 -20.73 18.76
CA THR A 266 -0.06 -19.87 19.78
C THR A 266 1.37 -19.51 19.35
N VAL A 267 1.64 -18.21 19.22
CA VAL A 267 2.97 -17.66 18.93
C VAL A 267 3.26 -16.55 19.94
N ARG A 268 4.44 -16.58 20.56
CA ARG A 268 4.86 -15.60 21.56
C ARG A 268 6.19 -14.97 21.17
N ARG A 269 6.18 -13.65 20.95
CA ARG A 269 7.38 -12.87 20.54
C ARG A 269 8.60 -13.05 21.45
N SER A 270 8.37 -13.31 22.74
CA SER A 270 9.44 -13.44 23.74
C SER A 270 10.13 -14.81 23.74
N THR A 271 9.44 -15.87 23.32
CA THR A 271 9.95 -17.26 23.38
C THR A 271 10.16 -17.86 22.01
N ASP A 272 9.39 -17.44 21.01
CA ASP A 272 9.31 -18.09 19.71
C ASP A 272 10.13 -17.31 18.66
N GLY A 273 11.32 -16.86 19.05
CA GLY A 273 12.25 -16.14 18.18
C GLY A 273 12.82 -17.01 17.06
N ASP A 274 12.74 -18.34 17.21
CA ASP A 274 13.02 -19.36 16.20
C ASP A 274 12.01 -19.35 15.04
N PHE A 275 10.84 -18.71 15.22
CA PHE A 275 9.75 -18.74 14.25
C PHE A 275 9.35 -17.37 13.73
N ILE A 276 9.45 -16.33 14.58
CA ILE A 276 9.10 -14.97 14.18
C ILE A 276 10.13 -13.94 14.61
N HIS A 277 10.39 -13.00 13.70
CA HIS A 277 11.09 -11.75 13.98
C HIS A 277 10.08 -10.60 13.88
N ALA A 278 9.32 -10.39 14.96
CA ALA A 278 8.35 -9.30 15.04
C ALA A 278 9.02 -7.93 15.04
N ASN A 279 8.26 -6.91 14.62
CA ASN A 279 8.65 -5.50 14.69
C ASN A 279 9.87 -5.12 13.82
N VAL A 280 10.23 -5.94 12.82
CA VAL A 280 11.24 -5.59 11.81
C VAL A 280 10.68 -4.58 10.81
N ASP A 281 9.48 -4.87 10.29
CA ASP A 281 8.77 -4.01 9.33
C ASP A 281 7.54 -3.36 9.98
N ILE A 282 7.04 -2.31 9.33
CA ILE A 282 5.80 -1.60 9.68
C ILE A 282 4.62 -2.14 8.87
N ASP A 283 3.41 -1.73 9.23
CA ASP A 283 2.13 -2.14 8.61
C ASP A 283 1.70 -1.22 7.45
N LEU A 284 2.64 -0.51 6.82
CA LEU A 284 2.40 0.38 5.69
C LEU A 284 3.31 0.04 4.53
N ILE A 285 2.72 -0.04 3.33
CA ILE A 285 3.43 -0.05 2.06
C ILE A 285 3.00 1.21 1.32
N ILE A 286 3.94 2.03 0.87
CA ILE A 286 3.65 3.25 0.12
C ILE A 286 4.34 3.16 -1.23
N SER A 287 3.55 3.19 -2.29
CA SER A 287 4.07 3.21 -3.66
C SER A 287 3.18 4.06 -4.56
N GLU A 288 3.70 4.43 -5.72
CA GLU A 288 2.91 5.08 -6.74
C GLU A 288 1.76 4.18 -7.20
N GLU A 289 0.62 4.80 -7.52
CA GLU A 289 -0.51 4.12 -8.13
C GLU A 289 -0.07 3.49 -9.46
N ALA A 290 -0.31 2.19 -9.59
CA ALA A 290 0.12 1.45 -10.76
C ALA A 290 -0.57 1.93 -12.04
N ASP A 291 0.08 1.67 -13.18
CA ASP A 291 -0.46 1.97 -14.50
C ASP A 291 -1.86 1.38 -14.69
N PHE A 292 -2.66 2.08 -15.51
CA PHE A 292 -4.04 1.74 -15.83
C PHE A 292 -4.18 0.28 -16.30
N GLY A 293 -4.82 -0.56 -15.49
CA GLY A 293 -5.09 -1.98 -15.79
C GLY A 293 -4.15 -2.99 -15.14
N SER A 294 -3.12 -2.52 -14.43
CA SER A 294 -2.33 -3.37 -13.55
C SER A 294 -3.14 -3.79 -12.32
N LEU A 295 -3.13 -5.08 -12.02
CA LEU A 295 -3.69 -5.63 -10.78
C LEU A 295 -2.61 -6.08 -9.79
N GLU A 296 -1.34 -5.89 -10.17
CA GLU A 296 -0.20 -6.35 -9.38
C GLU A 296 -0.16 -5.63 -8.03
N LYS A 297 0.11 -6.41 -6.99
CA LYS A 297 0.32 -5.92 -5.63
C LYS A 297 1.80 -5.57 -5.43
N PRO A 298 2.13 -4.66 -4.49
CA PRO A 298 3.51 -4.25 -4.29
C PRO A 298 4.36 -5.42 -3.80
N ILE A 299 5.50 -5.65 -4.44
CA ILE A 299 6.45 -6.73 -4.12
C ILE A 299 6.90 -6.72 -2.65
N GLU A 300 6.87 -5.55 -2.00
CA GLU A 300 7.21 -5.36 -0.60
C GLU A 300 6.40 -6.25 0.37
N ILE A 301 5.19 -6.70 -0.01
CA ILE A 301 4.44 -7.65 0.80
C ILE A 301 5.19 -8.97 1.03
N PHE A 302 5.96 -9.43 0.04
CA PHE A 302 6.80 -10.62 0.19
C PHE A 302 7.92 -10.38 1.21
N HIS A 303 8.54 -9.20 1.18
CA HIS A 303 9.62 -8.85 2.11
C HIS A 303 9.10 -8.80 3.55
N ILE A 304 7.98 -8.12 3.80
CA ILE A 304 7.34 -8.07 5.14
C ILE A 304 7.07 -9.49 5.65
N ILE A 305 6.52 -10.36 4.80
CA ILE A 305 6.21 -11.74 5.16
C ILE A 305 7.47 -12.54 5.52
N GLU A 306 8.49 -12.48 4.66
CA GLU A 306 9.73 -13.26 4.81
C GLU A 306 10.59 -12.75 5.97
N HIS A 307 10.61 -11.44 6.21
CA HIS A 307 11.24 -10.85 7.38
C HIS A 307 10.54 -11.27 8.67
N PHE A 308 9.22 -11.31 8.66
CA PHE A 308 8.42 -11.61 9.84
C PHE A 308 8.47 -13.09 10.23
N CYS A 309 8.25 -14.03 9.30
CA CYS A 309 8.15 -15.45 9.60
C CYS A 309 9.32 -16.26 9.04
N LEU A 310 9.99 -16.99 9.92
CA LEU A 310 11.15 -17.84 9.60
C LEU A 310 10.75 -19.21 9.05
N GLY A 311 9.46 -19.55 9.03
CA GLY A 311 8.96 -20.75 8.38
C GLY A 311 9.21 -20.71 6.87
N ARG A 312 9.78 -21.80 6.33
CA ARG A 312 10.19 -21.86 4.92
C ARG A 312 9.08 -22.32 3.98
N ARG A 313 7.97 -22.85 4.50
CA ARG A 313 6.86 -23.35 3.69
C ARG A 313 5.86 -22.23 3.40
N ARG A 314 6.04 -21.55 2.27
CA ARG A 314 5.25 -20.38 1.88
C ARG A 314 4.41 -20.66 0.64
N LEU A 315 3.11 -20.38 0.73
CA LEU A 315 2.14 -20.57 -0.36
C LEU A 315 1.59 -19.23 -0.82
N HIS A 316 1.62 -18.96 -2.12
CA HIS A 316 0.96 -17.82 -2.75
C HIS A 316 -0.21 -18.32 -3.61
N ILE A 317 -1.44 -18.06 -3.18
CA ILE A 317 -2.67 -18.45 -3.86
C ILE A 317 -3.18 -17.29 -4.71
N PHE A 318 -3.60 -17.60 -5.94
CA PHE A 318 -3.94 -16.66 -7.02
C PHE A 318 -2.74 -15.94 -7.62
N GLY A 319 -1.54 -16.48 -7.42
CA GLY A 319 -0.34 -15.93 -8.05
C GLY A 319 -0.33 -16.14 -9.56
N ARG A 320 0.45 -15.30 -10.23
CA ARG A 320 0.66 -15.23 -11.68
C ARG A 320 2.14 -15.45 -12.00
N ASP A 321 2.47 -15.62 -13.28
CA ASP A 321 3.85 -15.78 -13.76
C ASP A 321 4.77 -14.64 -13.27
N SER A 322 4.25 -13.41 -13.22
CA SER A 322 4.93 -12.20 -12.71
C SER A 322 5.30 -12.26 -11.22
N THR A 323 4.64 -13.14 -10.46
CA THR A 323 4.78 -13.24 -8.99
C THR A 323 5.49 -14.51 -8.53
N ILE A 324 5.98 -15.34 -9.46
CA ILE A 324 6.78 -16.52 -9.15
C ILE A 324 8.06 -16.06 -8.43
N ARG A 325 8.29 -16.59 -7.23
CA ARG A 325 9.38 -16.16 -6.34
C ARG A 325 10.11 -17.35 -5.70
N PRO A 326 11.45 -17.33 -5.59
CA PRO A 326 12.20 -18.30 -4.78
C PRO A 326 11.67 -18.36 -3.33
N GLY A 327 11.62 -19.54 -2.74
CA GLY A 327 11.09 -19.76 -1.39
C GLY A 327 9.56 -19.83 -1.32
N TRP A 328 8.86 -19.77 -2.46
CA TRP A 328 7.39 -19.83 -2.54
C TRP A 328 6.91 -20.93 -3.47
N VAL A 329 5.77 -21.53 -3.09
CA VAL A 329 4.90 -22.27 -4.00
C VAL A 329 3.82 -21.30 -4.49
N THR A 330 3.71 -21.11 -5.79
CA THR A 330 2.71 -20.23 -6.41
C THR A 330 1.62 -21.05 -7.08
N ILE A 331 0.36 -20.90 -6.68
CA ILE A 331 -0.77 -21.61 -7.29
C ILE A 331 -1.79 -20.61 -7.82
N GLY A 332 -2.24 -20.80 -9.06
CA GLY A 332 -3.20 -19.90 -9.67
C GLY A 332 -3.69 -20.35 -11.05
N PRO A 333 -4.86 -19.88 -11.49
CA PRO A 333 -5.44 -20.27 -12.77
C PRO A 333 -4.74 -19.61 -13.97
N GLU A 334 -4.10 -18.45 -13.75
CA GLU A 334 -3.44 -17.65 -14.78
C GLU A 334 -1.98 -18.04 -15.05
N LEU A 335 -1.42 -18.99 -14.28
CA LEU A 335 -0.08 -19.51 -14.54
C LEU A 335 -0.02 -20.20 -15.90
N THR A 336 1.06 -19.97 -16.66
CA THR A 336 1.20 -20.57 -18.00
C THR A 336 1.71 -22.01 -17.97
N ASN A 337 2.43 -22.41 -16.91
CA ASN A 337 3.06 -23.72 -16.79
C ASN A 337 3.00 -24.26 -15.34
N SER A 338 3.56 -25.43 -15.07
CA SER A 338 3.63 -26.06 -13.75
C SER A 338 4.91 -26.86 -13.57
N ASN A 339 5.54 -26.74 -12.39
CA ASN A 339 6.70 -27.55 -12.00
C ASN A 339 6.58 -28.10 -10.56
N PHE A 340 5.47 -27.86 -9.87
CA PHE A 340 5.28 -28.29 -8.48
C PHE A 340 5.26 -29.82 -8.37
N ASN A 341 6.07 -30.34 -7.44
CA ASN A 341 6.07 -31.73 -7.02
C ASN A 341 6.05 -31.77 -5.48
N SER A 342 5.02 -32.39 -4.91
CA SER A 342 4.76 -32.38 -3.47
C SER A 342 5.84 -33.08 -2.66
N GLU A 343 6.36 -34.21 -3.14
CA GLU A 343 7.42 -34.99 -2.47
C GLU A 343 8.73 -34.21 -2.46
N LEU A 344 9.16 -33.69 -3.62
CA LEU A 344 10.37 -32.87 -3.72
C LEU A 344 10.28 -31.61 -2.87
N TYR A 345 9.10 -30.98 -2.83
CA TYR A 345 8.88 -29.83 -1.97
C TYR A 345 9.00 -30.21 -0.49
N ALA A 346 8.31 -31.27 -0.04
CA ALA A 346 8.35 -31.74 1.34
C ALA A 346 9.78 -32.09 1.81
N ASN A 347 10.56 -32.76 0.95
CA ASN A 347 11.94 -33.16 1.24
C ASN A 347 12.87 -31.96 1.51
N SER A 348 12.54 -30.76 1.00
CA SER A 348 13.34 -29.55 1.21
C SER A 348 13.34 -29.05 2.66
N PHE A 349 12.48 -29.60 3.52
CA PHE A 349 12.23 -29.12 4.89
C PHE A 349 12.46 -30.16 5.99
N GLU A 350 12.81 -31.41 5.64
CA GLU A 350 13.01 -32.47 6.63
C GLU A 350 14.11 -32.14 7.64
N GLU A 351 15.23 -31.59 7.17
CA GLU A 351 16.36 -31.20 8.03
C GLU A 351 16.12 -29.84 8.70
N ASN A 352 15.68 -28.84 7.94
CA ASN A 352 15.59 -27.45 8.38
C ASN A 352 14.24 -26.83 7.99
N PRO A 353 13.18 -26.94 8.82
CA PRO A 353 11.86 -26.40 8.50
C PRO A 353 11.81 -24.86 8.58
N THR A 354 12.76 -24.24 9.27
CA THR A 354 12.91 -22.78 9.43
C THR A 354 14.22 -22.30 8.82
N THR A 355 14.32 -21.01 8.51
CA THR A 355 15.57 -20.38 8.03
C THR A 355 16.68 -20.39 9.08
N GLY A 356 16.34 -20.60 10.35
CA GLY A 356 17.25 -20.34 11.47
C GLY A 356 17.51 -18.84 11.63
N CYS A 357 18.54 -18.51 12.40
CA CYS A 357 18.97 -17.13 12.61
C CYS A 357 20.48 -17.09 12.91
N THR A 358 21.19 -16.10 12.36
CA THR A 358 22.60 -15.86 12.70
C THR A 358 22.70 -15.07 14.01
N GLU A 359 23.83 -15.19 14.71
CA GLU A 359 24.10 -14.41 15.92
C GLU A 359 24.04 -12.89 15.66
N ARG A 360 24.46 -12.46 14.47
CA ARG A 360 24.45 -11.04 14.09
C ARG A 360 23.02 -10.52 13.90
N ILE A 361 22.15 -11.28 13.23
CA ILE A 361 20.72 -10.93 13.11
C ILE A 361 20.08 -10.92 14.51
N GLU A 362 20.39 -11.91 15.35
CA GLU A 362 19.94 -11.94 16.73
C GLU A 362 20.37 -10.70 17.52
N ALA A 363 21.60 -10.22 17.36
CA ALA A 363 22.09 -9.03 18.06
C ALA A 363 21.42 -7.72 17.59
N LEU A 364 21.01 -7.65 16.33
CA LEU A 364 20.45 -6.44 15.72
C LEU A 364 18.92 -6.36 15.78
N ARG A 365 18.22 -7.50 15.77
CA ARG A 365 16.76 -7.51 15.69
C ARG A 365 16.08 -6.93 16.95
N PRO A 366 14.92 -6.30 16.81
CA PRO A 366 14.14 -5.83 17.96
C PRO A 366 13.76 -6.98 18.89
N LYS A 367 13.97 -6.78 20.20
CA LYS A 367 13.63 -7.74 21.26
C LYS A 367 13.02 -7.03 22.45
N SER A 368 12.17 -7.74 23.19
CA SER A 368 11.65 -7.24 24.46
C SER A 368 12.80 -7.00 25.44
N PRO A 369 12.77 -5.91 26.23
CA PRO A 369 13.72 -5.72 27.32
C PRO A 369 13.71 -6.92 28.28
N PRO A 370 14.83 -7.24 28.93
CA PRO A 370 14.84 -8.24 29.99
C PRO A 370 13.76 -7.89 31.01
N ALA A 371 12.92 -8.86 31.37
CA ALA A 371 11.99 -8.66 32.48
C ALA A 371 12.83 -8.32 33.70
N ASN A 372 12.67 -7.10 34.25
CA ASN A 372 13.42 -6.63 35.41
C ASN A 372 13.47 -7.75 36.46
N GLY A 373 14.60 -8.44 36.54
CA GLY A 373 14.87 -9.37 37.63
C GLY A 373 14.61 -8.59 38.90
N LYS A 374 13.86 -9.18 39.83
CA LYS A 374 13.56 -8.59 41.13
C LYS A 374 14.83 -7.97 41.71
N VAL A 375 14.99 -6.66 41.52
CA VAL A 375 15.81 -5.86 42.39
C VAL A 375 15.07 -6.01 43.71
N LEU A 376 15.63 -6.80 44.63
CA LEU A 376 15.29 -6.71 46.03
C LEU A 376 15.57 -5.26 46.45
N ARG A 377 14.62 -4.35 46.17
CA ARG A 377 14.52 -3.09 46.87
C ARG A 377 14.25 -3.50 48.31
N GLY A 378 15.27 -3.35 49.13
CA GLY A 378 15.23 -3.62 50.56
C GLY A 378 13.96 -3.08 51.17
N ARG A 379 13.38 -3.87 52.07
CA ARG A 379 12.27 -3.55 52.98
C ARG A 379 12.23 -2.05 53.31
N GLY A 380 11.46 -1.29 52.54
CA GLY A 380 10.91 -0.02 53.00
C GLY A 380 9.85 -0.35 54.03
N ARG A 381 10.10 0.00 55.29
CA ARG A 381 9.16 -0.11 56.40
C ARG A 381 7.80 0.46 55.98
N GLY A 382 6.78 -0.39 55.94
CA GLY A 382 5.40 0.02 55.71
C GLY A 382 4.93 0.93 56.85
N PHE A 383 4.40 2.10 56.50
CA PHE A 383 3.53 2.86 57.36
C PHE A 383 2.16 2.15 57.44
N PRO A 384 1.60 1.91 58.63
CA PRO A 384 0.31 1.26 58.76
C PRO A 384 -0.83 2.22 58.35
N ARG A 385 -1.68 1.76 57.41
CA ARG A 385 -2.94 2.41 57.06
C ARG A 385 -3.88 2.41 58.27
N ILE A 386 -4.22 3.60 58.75
CA ILE A 386 -5.30 3.82 59.71
C ILE A 386 -6.64 3.51 59.02
N ARG A 387 -7.40 2.56 59.60
CA ARG A 387 -8.78 2.24 59.23
C ARG A 387 -9.68 3.44 59.55
N GLY A 388 -10.33 3.98 58.52
CA GLY A 388 -11.43 4.93 58.66
C GLY A 388 -12.59 4.31 59.44
N ARG A 389 -13.06 5.03 60.45
CA ARG A 389 -14.15 4.68 61.36
C ARG A 389 -15.41 5.38 60.87
N SER A 390 -16.47 4.62 60.64
CA SER A 390 -17.82 5.14 60.36
C SER A 390 -18.36 5.96 61.53
N ARG A 391 -19.01 7.09 61.25
CA ARG A 391 -20.14 7.67 62.01
C ARG A 391 -21.04 8.41 61.00
N VAL A 392 -22.29 7.92 60.84
CA VAL A 392 -23.56 8.49 61.38
C VAL A 392 -23.86 9.84 60.78
#